data_AF-A0A699UQ88-F1
#
_entry.id   AF-A0A699UQ88-F1
#
_cell.length_a   1.000
_cell.length_b   1.000
_cell.length_c   1.000
_cell.angle_alpha   90.00
_cell.angle_beta   90.00
_cell.angle_gamma   90.00
#
_symmetry.space_group_name_H-M   'P 1'
#
loop_
_entity.id
_entity.type
_entity.pdbx_description
1 polymer ?
#
loop_
_entity_poly.entity_id
_entity_poly.type
_entity_poly.pdbx_seq_one_letter_code
_entity_poly.pdbx_strand_id
1 'polypeptide(L)'
;NKSIVYTDHSALKYLFAKKDAKARLLRWILLLQEFDFNVIDTRGAENYAADHLSRLENPYENVFDPKEINETFPLESLNKVAHKDPTGQEAIDILNACHSGPIGGYYGANYTAKKVFDSGFYWPSIYKDAFDLVKRCDSCQRQGKVSQKDEMPQNF
;
A
#
# COMPACT_ATOMS: atom_id res chain seq x y z
N ASN A 1 6.69 -0.29 -27.37
CA ASN A 1 7.80 -1.24 -27.57
C ASN A 1 7.43 -2.54 -26.93
N LYS A 2 7.54 -3.65 -27.68
CA LYS A 2 7.19 -4.98 -27.21
C LYS A 2 8.44 -5.71 -26.73
N SER A 3 8.46 -6.12 -25.47
CA SER A 3 9.61 -6.79 -24.86
C SER A 3 9.42 -8.31 -24.83
N ILE A 4 10.52 -9.06 -24.75
CA ILE A 4 10.47 -10.52 -24.61
C ILE A 4 11.16 -10.89 -23.30
N VAL A 5 10.48 -11.67 -22.47
CA VAL A 5 10.96 -12.17 -21.19
C VAL A 5 11.23 -13.66 -21.32
N TYR A 6 12.49 -14.04 -21.22
CA TYR A 6 12.90 -15.44 -21.13
C TYR A 6 12.95 -15.84 -19.65
N THR A 7 12.36 -16.98 -19.30
CA THR A 7 12.31 -17.48 -17.93
C THR A 7 12.32 -19.00 -17.92
N ASP A 8 12.90 -19.61 -16.90
CA ASP A 8 12.79 -21.05 -16.62
C ASP A 8 11.59 -21.40 -15.74
N HIS A 9 10.75 -20.41 -15.43
CA HIS A 9 9.54 -20.57 -14.64
C HIS A 9 8.29 -20.62 -15.54
N SER A 10 8.04 -21.79 -16.12
CA SER A 10 6.94 -22.06 -17.06
C SER A 10 5.56 -21.54 -16.62
N ALA A 11 5.24 -21.50 -15.32
CA ALA A 11 3.95 -21.02 -14.85
C ALA A 11 3.71 -19.53 -15.12
N LEU A 12 4.78 -18.74 -15.36
CA LEU A 12 4.67 -17.31 -15.68
C LEU A 12 3.96 -17.07 -17.03
N LYS A 13 4.00 -18.05 -17.95
CA LYS A 13 3.24 -18.02 -19.22
C LYS A 13 1.73 -17.87 -19.00
N TYR A 14 1.23 -18.36 -17.88
CA TYR A 14 -0.20 -18.39 -17.56
C TYR A 14 -0.58 -17.30 -16.54
N LEU A 15 0.33 -16.37 -16.26
CA LEU A 15 0.14 -15.36 -15.22
C LEU A 15 -1.16 -14.57 -15.39
N PHE A 16 -1.42 -14.08 -16.60
CA PHE A 16 -2.62 -13.30 -16.93
C PHE A 16 -3.89 -14.14 -17.14
N ALA A 17 -3.76 -15.45 -17.33
CA ALA A 17 -4.89 -16.37 -17.54
C ALA A 17 -5.47 -16.92 -16.23
N LYS A 18 -4.85 -16.62 -15.09
CA LYS A 18 -5.23 -17.19 -13.80
C LYS A 18 -6.49 -16.52 -13.23
N LYS A 19 -7.59 -17.27 -13.17
CA LYS A 19 -8.92 -16.76 -12.79
C LYS A 19 -9.11 -16.49 -11.28
N ASP A 20 -8.30 -17.10 -10.42
CA ASP A 20 -8.38 -16.93 -8.95
C ASP A 20 -6.98 -16.71 -8.34
N ALA A 21 -6.39 -15.56 -8.63
CA ALA A 21 -5.07 -15.20 -8.10
C ALA A 21 -5.16 -14.73 -6.64
N LYS A 22 -4.22 -15.18 -5.80
CA LYS A 22 -4.07 -14.68 -4.42
C LYS A 22 -3.77 -13.17 -4.45
N ALA A 23 -4.14 -12.43 -3.41
CA ALA A 23 -3.94 -10.97 -3.32
C ALA A 23 -2.51 -10.52 -3.71
N ARG A 24 -1.47 -11.22 -3.22
CA ARG A 24 -0.08 -10.95 -3.59
C ARG A 24 0.18 -11.09 -5.08
N LEU A 25 -0.40 -12.11 -5.72
CA LEU A 25 -0.23 -12.35 -7.15
C LEU A 25 -1.04 -11.37 -8.00
N LEU A 26 -2.23 -10.96 -7.55
CA LEU A 26 -3.01 -9.91 -8.21
C LEU A 26 -2.26 -8.58 -8.24
N ARG A 27 -1.56 -8.22 -7.17
CA ARG A 27 -0.68 -7.02 -7.16
C ARG A 27 0.36 -7.11 -8.28
N TRP A 28 1.07 -8.23 -8.41
CA TRP A 28 2.04 -8.40 -9.50
C TRP A 28 1.40 -8.37 -10.89
N ILE A 29 0.22 -8.98 -11.08
CA ILE A 29 -0.51 -8.94 -12.36
C ILE A 29 -0.86 -7.50 -12.74
N LEU A 30 -1.35 -6.70 -11.79
CA LEU A 30 -1.73 -5.29 -12.00
C LEU A 30 -0.53 -4.38 -12.30
N LEU A 31 0.66 -4.73 -11.84
CA LEU A 31 1.89 -4.02 -12.21
C LEU A 31 2.36 -4.42 -13.61
N LEU A 32 2.39 -5.72 -13.86
CA LEU A 32 2.94 -6.25 -15.09
C LEU A 32 2.04 -5.96 -16.31
N GLN A 33 0.73 -5.78 -16.13
CA GLN A 33 -0.18 -5.40 -17.22
C GLN A 33 0.15 -4.05 -17.88
N GLU A 34 0.94 -3.17 -17.22
CA GLU A 34 1.35 -1.89 -17.80
C GLU A 34 2.38 -2.07 -18.93
N PHE A 35 3.08 -3.21 -18.95
CA PHE A 35 4.11 -3.52 -19.93
C PHE A 35 3.59 -4.45 -21.02
N ASP A 36 3.92 -4.14 -22.28
CA ASP A 36 3.70 -5.06 -23.41
C ASP A 36 4.90 -6.02 -23.53
N PHE A 37 4.74 -7.24 -23.04
CA PHE A 37 5.76 -8.28 -23.13
C PHE A 37 5.20 -9.67 -23.43
N ASN A 38 6.04 -10.50 -24.05
CA ASN A 38 5.78 -11.92 -24.24
C ASN A 38 6.69 -12.75 -23.31
N VAL A 39 6.15 -13.81 -22.71
CA VAL A 39 6.92 -14.75 -21.87
C VAL A 39 7.28 -15.99 -22.68
N ILE A 40 8.57 -16.31 -22.75
CA ILE A 40 9.11 -17.54 -23.35
C ILE A 40 9.75 -18.38 -22.24
N ASP A 41 9.34 -19.65 -22.18
CA ASP A 41 9.95 -20.61 -21.25
C ASP A 41 11.21 -21.18 -21.88
N THR A 42 12.31 -21.12 -21.14
CA THR A 42 13.64 -21.60 -21.54
C THR A 42 14.14 -22.58 -20.51
N ARG A 43 14.96 -23.55 -20.90
CA ARG A 43 15.52 -24.49 -19.92
C ARG A 43 16.41 -23.71 -18.94
N GLY A 44 16.35 -24.01 -17.65
CA GLY A 44 17.22 -23.36 -16.65
C GLY A 44 18.71 -23.46 -16.99
N ALA A 45 19.14 -24.57 -17.59
CA ALA A 45 20.51 -24.76 -18.08
C ALA A 45 20.93 -23.78 -19.19
N GLU A 46 19.97 -23.22 -19.93
CA GLU A 46 20.20 -22.20 -20.96
C GLU A 46 20.10 -20.78 -20.38
N ASN A 47 19.51 -20.61 -19.19
CA ASN A 47 19.37 -19.33 -18.50
C ASN A 47 20.59 -19.00 -17.62
N TYR A 48 21.79 -19.40 -18.08
CA TYR A 48 23.03 -19.33 -17.32
C TYR A 48 23.37 -17.90 -16.90
N ALA A 49 23.13 -16.90 -17.76
CA ALA A 49 23.43 -15.51 -17.44
C ALA A 49 22.61 -15.02 -16.24
N ALA A 50 21.29 -15.28 -16.23
CA ALA A 50 20.44 -14.90 -15.12
C ALA A 50 20.75 -15.72 -13.85
N ASP A 51 21.00 -17.02 -13.99
CA ASP A 51 21.39 -17.89 -12.87
C ASP A 51 22.69 -17.39 -12.21
N HIS A 52 23.73 -17.12 -13.00
CA HIS A 52 24.99 -16.57 -12.49
C HIS A 52 24.80 -15.22 -11.79
N LEU A 53 24.06 -14.29 -12.39
CA LEU A 53 23.79 -12.99 -11.79
C LEU A 53 22.98 -13.10 -10.49
N SER A 54 22.01 -14.01 -10.44
CA SER A 54 21.17 -14.23 -9.26
C SER A 54 21.93 -14.83 -8.07
N ARG A 55 23.07 -15.48 -8.33
CA ARG A 55 23.93 -16.12 -7.33
C ARG A 55 25.09 -15.24 -6.86
N LEU A 56 25.25 -14.06 -7.45
CA LEU A 56 26.27 -13.12 -6.99
C LEU A 56 25.92 -12.67 -5.56
N GLU A 57 26.90 -12.76 -4.67
CA GLU A 57 26.75 -12.21 -3.32
C GLU A 57 26.50 -10.71 -3.43
N ASN A 58 25.39 -10.25 -2.84
CA ASN A 58 25.12 -8.84 -2.75
C ASN A 58 25.85 -8.32 -1.49
N PRO A 59 26.91 -7.49 -1.62
CA PRO A 59 27.65 -6.98 -0.47
C PRO A 59 26.78 -6.10 0.46
N TYR A 60 25.59 -5.70 0.02
CA TYR A 60 24.60 -4.93 0.78
C TYR A 60 23.43 -5.77 1.33
N GLU A 61 23.44 -7.10 1.17
CA GLU A 61 22.34 -7.98 1.61
C GLU A 61 22.11 -7.91 3.12
N ASN A 62 23.15 -7.58 3.88
CA ASN A 62 23.10 -7.39 5.34
C ASN A 62 22.92 -5.93 5.78
N VAL A 63 22.85 -4.98 4.83
CA VAL A 63 22.66 -3.54 5.11
C VAL A 63 21.18 -3.16 5.06
N PHE A 64 20.42 -3.84 4.20
CA PHE A 64 18.96 -3.74 4.20
C PHE A 64 18.39 -4.70 5.23
N ASP A 65 17.78 -4.16 6.29
CA ASP A 65 16.98 -4.95 7.21
C ASP A 65 15.92 -5.69 6.37
N PRO A 66 15.70 -7.02 6.49
CA PRO A 66 14.73 -7.75 5.66
C PRO A 66 13.30 -7.19 5.73
N LYS A 67 13.03 -6.31 6.70
CA LYS A 67 11.79 -5.53 6.85
C LYS A 67 11.67 -4.34 5.89
N GLU A 68 12.75 -3.92 5.23
CA GLU A 68 12.80 -2.75 4.34
C GLU A 68 12.53 -3.06 2.87
N ILE A 69 12.51 -4.35 2.47
CA ILE A 69 11.81 -4.72 1.23
C ILE A 69 10.31 -4.61 1.53
N ASN A 70 9.83 -3.37 1.65
CA ASN A 70 8.42 -3.13 1.79
C ASN A 70 7.76 -3.68 0.51
N GLU A 71 6.75 -4.53 0.66
CA GLU A 71 5.91 -4.97 -0.45
C GLU A 71 4.97 -3.85 -0.93
N THR A 72 5.33 -2.58 -0.67
CA THR A 72 4.57 -1.39 -0.99
C THR A 72 4.75 -1.13 -2.48
N PHE A 73 3.64 -1.02 -3.17
CA PHE A 73 3.58 -1.05 -4.63
C PHE A 73 4.35 0.15 -5.21
N PRO A 74 5.03 0.04 -6.37
CA PRO A 74 5.78 1.17 -6.93
C PRO A 74 4.94 2.42 -7.16
N LEU A 75 3.63 2.30 -7.36
CA LEU A 75 2.72 3.46 -7.44
C LEU A 75 2.64 4.24 -6.11
N GLU A 76 2.66 3.55 -4.97
CA GLU A 76 2.72 4.18 -3.64
C GLU A 76 4.07 4.88 -3.41
N SER A 77 5.15 4.41 -4.06
CA SER A 77 6.47 5.04 -4.01
C SER A 77 6.65 6.14 -5.07
N LEU A 78 5.98 6.08 -6.22
CA LEU A 78 5.94 7.17 -7.21
C LEU A 78 5.22 8.39 -6.66
N ASN A 79 4.15 8.19 -5.88
CA ASN A 79 3.51 9.27 -5.14
C ASN A 79 4.44 9.91 -4.09
N LYS A 80 5.44 9.18 -3.54
CA LYS A 80 6.44 9.76 -2.63
C LYS A 80 7.39 10.73 -3.32
N VAL A 81 7.69 10.52 -4.60
CA VAL A 81 8.64 11.36 -5.35
C VAL A 81 7.95 12.60 -5.91
N ALA A 82 6.63 12.53 -6.16
CA ALA A 82 5.86 13.61 -6.77
C ALA A 82 5.33 14.66 -5.76
N HIS A 83 5.16 14.30 -4.48
CA HIS A 83 4.54 15.16 -3.49
C HIS A 83 5.53 15.58 -2.40
N LYS A 84 5.70 16.89 -2.20
CA LYS A 84 6.42 17.40 -1.03
C LYS A 84 5.66 16.98 0.22
N ASP A 85 6.36 16.38 1.18
CA ASP A 85 5.78 16.10 2.49
C ASP A 85 5.22 17.42 3.08
N PRO A 86 3.94 17.47 3.47
CA PRO A 86 3.38 18.65 4.11
C PRO A 86 4.09 18.91 5.44
N THR A 87 4.27 20.18 5.77
CA THR A 87 4.78 20.57 7.09
C THR A 87 3.80 20.10 8.19
N GLY A 88 4.27 20.01 9.44
CA GLY A 88 3.45 19.47 10.54
C GLY A 88 2.09 20.16 10.71
N GLN A 89 2.01 21.47 10.46
CA GLN A 89 0.75 22.21 10.51
C GLN A 89 -0.13 21.95 9.28
N GLU A 90 0.46 21.93 8.08
CA GLU A 90 -0.28 21.63 6.84
C GLU A 90 -0.88 20.21 6.87
N ALA A 91 -0.16 19.23 7.41
CA ALA A 91 -0.66 17.87 7.57
C ALA A 91 -1.90 17.82 8.48
N ILE A 92 -1.88 18.57 9.58
CA ILE A 92 -3.02 18.70 10.50
C ILE A 92 -4.21 19.34 9.79
N ASP A 93 -3.98 20.42 9.03
CA ASP A 93 -5.03 21.15 8.33
C ASP A 93 -5.68 20.29 7.22
N ILE A 94 -4.88 19.54 6.46
CA ILE A 94 -5.35 18.58 5.45
C ILE A 94 -6.19 17.47 6.09
N LEU A 95 -5.72 16.90 7.20
CA LEU A 95 -6.46 15.87 7.93
C LEU A 95 -7.77 16.40 8.49
N ASN A 96 -7.76 17.61 9.06
CA ASN A 96 -8.96 18.27 9.58
C ASN A 96 -10.00 18.52 8.49
N ALA A 97 -9.58 18.99 7.31
CA ALA A 97 -10.47 19.20 6.18
C ALA A 97 -11.12 17.89 5.71
N CYS A 98 -10.36 16.79 5.68
CA CYS A 98 -10.87 15.47 5.29
C CYS A 98 -11.77 14.84 6.35
N HIS A 99 -11.47 15.09 7.63
CA HIS A 99 -12.22 14.57 8.78
C HIS A 99 -13.57 15.29 8.96
N SER A 100 -13.55 16.62 8.87
CA SER A 100 -14.69 17.53 9.17
C SER A 100 -15.45 17.99 7.93
N GLY A 101 -15.40 17.22 6.83
CA GLY A 101 -15.92 17.63 5.53
C GLY A 101 -17.38 18.14 5.52
N PRO A 102 -17.74 19.02 4.57
CA PRO A 102 -18.95 19.85 4.60
C PRO A 102 -20.30 19.11 4.49
N ILE A 103 -20.30 17.81 4.20
CA ILE A 103 -21.52 17.00 4.02
C ILE A 103 -21.48 15.83 5.00
N GLY A 104 -21.49 16.13 6.31
CA GLY A 104 -21.51 15.12 7.37
C GLY A 104 -20.14 14.55 7.74
N GLY A 105 -19.12 15.40 7.85
CA GLY A 105 -17.80 14.98 8.32
C GLY A 105 -17.78 14.58 9.79
N TYR A 106 -17.32 13.37 10.06
CA TYR A 106 -16.65 12.86 11.28
C TYR A 106 -16.18 11.43 10.98
N TYR A 107 -15.42 11.28 9.90
CA TYR A 107 -15.05 9.96 9.42
C TYR A 107 -14.02 9.30 10.34
N GLY A 108 -14.11 7.97 10.47
CA GLY A 108 -13.11 7.18 11.18
C GLY A 108 -11.73 7.31 10.53
N ALA A 109 -10.68 7.11 11.32
CA ALA A 109 -9.28 7.38 10.94
C ALA A 109 -8.89 6.80 9.57
N ASN A 110 -9.28 5.55 9.28
CA ASN A 110 -8.97 4.89 8.01
C ASN A 110 -9.61 5.58 6.80
N TYR A 111 -10.84 6.07 6.94
CA TYR A 111 -11.54 6.74 5.86
C TYR A 111 -11.05 8.18 5.68
N THR A 112 -10.70 8.86 6.78
CA THR A 112 -10.00 10.15 6.74
C THR A 112 -8.68 10.04 5.98
N ALA A 113 -7.83 9.06 6.33
CA ALA A 113 -6.58 8.80 5.62
C ALA A 113 -6.82 8.52 4.13
N LYS A 114 -7.80 7.66 3.81
CA LYS A 114 -8.20 7.39 2.41
C LYS A 114 -8.56 8.67 1.65
N LYS A 115 -9.35 9.57 2.23
CA LYS A 115 -9.71 10.83 1.56
C LYS A 115 -8.52 11.73 1.28
N VAL A 116 -7.54 11.75 2.19
CA VAL A 116 -6.28 12.47 1.98
C VAL A 116 -5.53 11.89 0.77
N PHE A 117 -5.45 10.56 0.65
CA PHE A 117 -4.89 9.89 -0.53
C PHE A 117 -5.69 10.20 -1.81
N ASP A 118 -7.02 10.10 -1.77
CA ASP A 118 -7.90 10.40 -2.91
C ASP A 118 -7.78 11.88 -3.34
N SER A 119 -7.36 12.75 -2.43
CA SER A 119 -7.07 14.17 -2.70
C SER A 119 -5.65 14.43 -3.20
N GLY A 120 -4.85 13.38 -3.39
CA GLY A 120 -3.50 13.47 -3.94
C GLY A 120 -2.41 13.88 -2.94
N PHE A 121 -2.69 13.80 -1.63
CA PHE A 121 -1.69 14.06 -0.60
C PHE A 121 -1.13 12.74 -0.03
N TYR A 122 0.16 12.77 0.34
CA TYR A 122 0.86 11.63 0.90
C TYR A 122 1.87 12.07 1.96
N TRP A 123 1.97 11.28 3.04
CA TRP A 123 3.13 11.25 3.92
C TRP A 123 3.18 9.93 4.72
N PRO A 124 4.35 9.47 5.19
CA PRO A 124 4.50 8.13 5.78
C PRO A 124 3.63 7.86 7.03
N SER A 125 3.37 8.88 7.85
CA SER A 125 2.63 8.75 9.11
C SER A 125 1.12 9.00 9.00
N ILE A 126 0.58 9.20 7.78
CA ILE A 126 -0.82 9.60 7.53
C ILE A 126 -1.88 8.80 8.30
N TYR A 127 -1.74 7.48 8.38
CA TYR A 127 -2.69 6.63 9.14
C TYR A 127 -2.58 6.84 10.64
N LYS A 128 -1.34 7.00 11.15
CA LYS A 128 -1.09 7.27 12.56
C LYS A 128 -1.62 8.65 12.95
N ASP A 129 -1.34 9.66 12.12
CA ASP A 129 -1.76 11.03 12.35
C ASP A 129 -3.29 11.18 12.26
N ALA A 130 -3.92 10.50 11.30
CA ALA A 130 -5.38 10.42 11.21
C ALA A 130 -5.99 9.73 12.44
N PHE A 131 -5.35 8.67 12.95
CA PHE A 131 -5.80 8.00 14.17
C PHE A 131 -5.68 8.89 15.39
N ASP A 132 -4.54 9.57 15.56
CA ASP A 132 -4.32 10.51 16.64
C ASP A 132 -5.28 11.70 16.58
N LEU A 133 -5.61 12.19 15.38
CA LEU A 133 -6.61 13.25 15.18
C LEU A 133 -8.00 12.79 15.62
N VAL A 134 -8.49 11.66 15.10
CA VAL A 134 -9.83 11.14 15.43
C VAL A 134 -9.92 10.80 16.92
N LYS A 135 -8.85 10.26 17.52
CA LYS A 135 -8.78 9.98 18.95
C LYS A 135 -8.90 11.24 19.80
N ARG A 136 -8.41 12.39 19.33
CA ARG A 136 -8.51 13.69 20.04
C ARG A 136 -9.78 14.46 19.69
N CYS A 137 -10.63 13.95 18.81
CA CYS A 137 -11.84 14.64 18.37
C CYS A 137 -13.00 14.43 19.37
N ASP A 138 -13.39 15.48 20.09
CA ASP A 138 -14.47 15.47 21.08
C ASP A 138 -15.80 14.96 20.51
N SER A 139 -16.16 15.35 19.28
CA SER A 139 -17.39 14.90 18.63
C SER A 139 -17.38 13.39 18.37
N CYS A 140 -16.24 12.84 17.94
CA CYS A 140 -16.09 11.39 17.75
C CYS A 140 -16.06 10.64 19.08
N GLN A 141 -15.45 11.20 20.13
CA GLN A 141 -15.45 10.60 21.46
C GLN A 141 -16.86 10.50 22.05
N ARG A 142 -17.67 11.56 21.88
CA ARG A 142 -19.07 11.59 22.36
C ARG A 142 -19.99 10.66 21.59
N GLN A 143 -19.68 10.36 20.33
CA GLN A 143 -20.46 9.45 19.47
C GLN A 143 -19.98 7.99 19.54
N GLY A 144 -18.88 7.71 20.24
CA GLY A 144 -18.38 6.36 20.45
C GLY A 144 -19.42 5.48 21.15
N LYS A 145 -19.46 4.19 20.82
CA LYS A 145 -20.28 3.23 21.57
C LYS A 145 -19.83 3.24 23.01
N VAL A 146 -20.78 3.41 23.93
CA VAL A 146 -20.56 3.21 25.37
C VAL A 146 -20.00 1.80 25.55
N SER A 147 -18.90 1.66 26.30
CA SER A 147 -18.33 0.35 26.61
C SER A 147 -19.36 -0.45 27.39
N GLN A 148 -19.39 -1.77 27.23
CA GLN A 148 -20.28 -2.66 27.99
C GLN A 148 -20.17 -2.48 29.53
N LYS A 149 -19.03 -1.94 30.00
CA LYS A 149 -18.77 -1.63 31.42
C LYS A 149 -19.49 -0.38 31.91
N ASP A 150 -19.81 0.52 30.97
CA ASP A 150 -20.44 1.82 31.21
C ASP A 150 -21.93 1.81 30.79
N GLU A 151 -22.44 0.66 30.33
CA GLU A 151 -23.87 0.46 30.06
C GLU A 151 -24.66 0.38 31.38
N MET A 152 -25.75 1.15 31.46
CA MET A 152 -26.66 1.10 32.61
C MET A 152 -27.32 -0.29 32.72
N PRO A 153 -27.41 -0.90 33.93
CA PRO A 153 -28.06 -2.19 34.11
C PRO A 153 -29.52 -2.13 33.64
N GLN A 154 -29.88 -2.97 32.68
CA GLN A 154 -31.27 -3.16 32.29
C GLN A 154 -31.93 -4.14 33.27
N ASN A 155 -32.60 -3.60 34.29
CA ASN A 155 -33.49 -4.39 35.15
C ASN A 155 -34.81 -4.59 34.39
N PHE A 156 -35.11 -5.85 34.03
CA PHE A 156 -36.44 -6.30 33.61
C PHE A 156 -37.18 -6.92 34.78
#